data_AF-A0A8J6ZL85-F1
#
_entry.id   AF-A0A8J6ZL85-F1
#
_cell.length_a   1.000
_cell.length_b   1.000
_cell.length_c   1.000
_cell.angle_alpha   90.00
_cell.angle_beta   90.00
_cell.angle_gamma   90.00
#
_symmetry.space_group_name_H-M   'P 1'
#
loop_
_entity.id
_entity.type
_entity.pdbx_description
1 polymer ?
#
loop_
_entity_poly.entity_id
_entity_poly.type
_entity_poly.pdbx_seq_one_letter_code
_entity_poly.pdbx_strand_id
1 'polypeptide(L)'
;MNLSFNLFNWWPLVLVLKHQRNQQQKTHDYSQFIKGRDYVFEPLNQGLAGQMTGVGRGIKPRDYIILRRGSELSHYQVEEIDYYADPPDMWMALLKKVIDNS
;
A
#
# COMPACT_ATOMS: atom_id res chain seq x y z
N MET A 1 -9.85 14.12 17.85
CA MET A 1 -9.43 14.68 16.55
C MET A 1 -10.23 13.98 15.47
N ASN A 2 -11.04 14.72 14.73
CA ASN A 2 -11.73 14.20 13.54
C ASN A 2 -10.87 14.56 12.33
N LEU A 3 -10.30 13.57 11.66
CA LEU A 3 -9.56 13.76 10.42
C LEU A 3 -10.45 13.28 9.28
N SER A 4 -11.21 14.20 8.70
CA SER A 4 -11.93 14.00 7.45
C SER A 4 -11.01 14.39 6.29
N PHE A 5 -10.50 13.43 5.53
CA PHE A 5 -9.70 13.67 4.34
C PHE A 5 -10.54 13.39 3.09
N ASN A 6 -11.16 14.43 2.55
CA ASN A 6 -11.74 14.39 1.20
C ASN A 6 -10.61 14.65 0.19
N LEU A 7 -9.98 13.60 -0.34
CA LEU A 7 -8.88 13.70 -1.32
C LEU A 7 -9.32 13.36 -2.75
N PHE A 8 -10.57 13.67 -3.11
CA PHE A 8 -11.10 13.44 -4.46
C PHE A 8 -11.30 14.75 -5.21
N ASN A 9 -10.19 15.45 -5.48
CA ASN A 9 -10.04 16.31 -6.67
C ASN A 9 -8.66 16.96 -6.64
N TRP A 10 -7.70 16.37 -7.36
CA TRP A 10 -6.66 17.04 -8.16
C TRP A 10 -5.54 16.05 -8.46
N TRP A 11 -5.67 15.21 -9.50
CA TRP A 11 -4.49 14.53 -10.07
C TRP A 11 -4.46 14.77 -11.58
N PRO A 12 -3.42 15.41 -12.13
CA PRO A 12 -3.11 15.17 -13.53
C PRO A 12 -2.63 13.72 -13.64
N LEU A 13 -3.24 12.97 -14.57
CA LEU A 13 -2.80 11.64 -14.96
C LEU A 13 -1.34 11.70 -15.44
N VAL A 14 -0.38 11.50 -14.54
CA VAL A 14 0.99 11.22 -14.93
C VAL A 14 1.03 9.74 -15.32
N LEU A 15 0.81 9.47 -16.59
CA LEU A 15 1.03 8.15 -17.19
C LEU A 15 2.52 7.82 -17.08
N VAL A 16 2.92 7.18 -15.99
CA VAL A 16 4.27 6.61 -15.86
C VAL A 16 4.37 5.42 -16.82
N LEU A 17 5.12 5.61 -17.90
CA LEU A 17 5.45 4.55 -18.86
C LEU A 17 6.15 3.40 -18.14
N LYS A 18 5.46 2.25 -18.04
CA LYS A 18 5.97 1.01 -17.43
C LYS A 18 7.09 0.41 -18.29
N HIS A 19 8.33 0.82 -18.04
CA HIS A 19 9.48 0.07 -18.52
C HIS A 19 9.56 -1.24 -17.72
N GLN A 20 9.02 -2.33 -18.28
CA GLN A 20 9.02 -3.66 -17.67
C GLN A 20 10.43 -4.26 -17.69
N ARG A 21 11.28 -3.81 -16.77
CA ARG A 21 12.46 -4.58 -16.37
C ARG A 21 11.96 -5.70 -15.46
N ASN A 22 12.40 -6.93 -15.70
CA ASN A 22 12.07 -8.16 -14.99
C ASN A 22 12.52 -8.09 -13.50
N GLN A 23 11.90 -7.22 -12.71
CA GLN A 23 12.18 -7.06 -11.29
C GLN A 23 11.40 -8.14 -10.56
N GLN A 24 12.12 -9.00 -9.83
CA GLN A 24 11.51 -9.97 -8.93
C GLN A 24 10.59 -9.23 -7.97
N GLN A 25 9.32 -9.63 -7.94
CA GLN A 25 8.33 -9.12 -7.00
C GLN A 25 8.80 -9.45 -5.59
N LYS A 26 8.89 -8.44 -4.72
CA LYS A 26 9.30 -8.62 -3.33
C LYS A 26 8.08 -8.70 -2.43
N THR A 27 8.23 -9.42 -1.33
CA THR A 27 7.24 -9.44 -0.25
C THR A 27 7.77 -8.64 0.92
N HIS A 28 6.98 -7.69 1.40
CA HIS A 28 7.27 -6.83 2.54
C HIS A 28 6.37 -7.25 3.70
N ASP A 29 6.98 -7.80 4.76
CA ASP A 29 6.23 -8.33 5.90
C ASP A 29 5.94 -7.22 6.91
N TYR A 30 4.70 -6.73 6.91
CA TYR A 30 4.21 -5.74 7.86
C TYR A 30 3.48 -6.39 9.05
N SER A 31 3.45 -7.72 9.16
CA SER A 31 2.70 -8.45 10.18
C SER A 31 3.23 -8.27 11.60
N GLN A 32 4.48 -7.81 11.74
CA GLN A 32 5.14 -7.53 13.01
C GLN A 32 5.05 -6.06 13.43
N PHE A 33 4.55 -5.19 12.56
CA PHE A 33 4.48 -3.74 12.79
C PHE A 33 3.13 -3.32 13.39
N ILE A 34 3.12 -2.18 14.07
CA ILE A 34 1.97 -1.66 14.81
C ILE A 34 1.17 -0.68 13.94
N LYS A 35 -0.07 -1.06 13.58
CA LYS A 35 -1.03 -0.17 12.88
C LYS A 35 -1.28 1.10 13.70
N GLY A 36 -1.27 2.26 13.04
CA GLY A 36 -1.43 3.59 13.63
C GLY A 36 -0.12 4.20 14.16
N ARG A 37 0.96 3.41 14.25
CA ARG A 37 2.29 3.88 14.64
C ARG A 37 3.28 3.77 13.49
N ASP A 38 3.44 2.55 12.95
CA ASP A 38 4.44 2.26 11.92
C ASP A 38 3.85 2.36 10.50
N TYR A 39 2.54 2.17 10.39
CA TYR A 39 1.77 2.32 9.15
C TYR A 39 0.31 2.63 9.46
N VAL A 40 -0.40 3.22 8.51
CA VAL A 40 -1.87 3.36 8.53
C VAL A 40 -2.42 2.53 7.38
N PHE A 41 -3.51 1.79 7.63
CA PHE A 41 -4.18 1.00 6.59
C PHE A 41 -5.70 1.19 6.69
N GLU A 42 -6.29 1.59 5.58
CA GLU A 42 -7.72 1.83 5.43
C GLU A 42 -8.30 0.83 4.42
N PRO A 43 -9.20 -0.08 4.83
CA PRO A 43 -9.80 -1.02 3.91
C PRO A 43 -10.75 -0.31 2.94
N LEU A 44 -10.65 -0.67 1.66
CA LEU A 44 -11.54 -0.22 0.59
C LEU A 44 -12.29 -1.43 0.03
N ASN A 45 -13.39 -1.20 -0.69
CA ASN A 45 -14.16 -2.24 -1.39
C ASN A 45 -14.47 -3.46 -0.50
N GLN A 46 -15.02 -3.22 0.69
CA GLN A 46 -15.34 -4.28 1.68
C GLN A 46 -14.12 -5.14 2.09
N GLY A 47 -12.90 -4.59 1.99
CA GLY A 47 -11.66 -5.26 2.35
C GLY A 47 -10.98 -6.00 1.19
N LEU A 48 -11.52 -5.94 -0.03
CA LEU A 48 -10.87 -6.45 -1.24
C LEU A 48 -9.74 -5.54 -1.74
N ALA A 49 -9.70 -4.30 -1.25
CA ALA A 49 -8.62 -3.36 -1.50
C ALA A 49 -8.27 -2.61 -0.20
N GLY A 50 -7.27 -1.76 -0.26
CA GLY A 50 -6.98 -0.83 0.82
C GLY A 50 -6.00 0.26 0.41
N GLN A 51 -6.03 1.36 1.13
CA GLN A 51 -5.00 2.39 1.05
C GLN A 51 -4.06 2.21 2.24
N MET A 52 -2.77 2.28 2.00
CA MET A 52 -1.76 2.17 3.05
C MET A 52 -0.80 3.35 3.00
N THR A 53 -0.55 3.95 4.15
CA THR A 53 0.50 4.95 4.33
C THR A 53 1.56 4.36 5.25
N GLY A 54 2.82 4.52 4.89
CA GLY A 54 3.93 4.05 5.71
C GLY A 54 5.19 4.85 5.48
N VAL A 55 6.24 4.45 6.19
CA VAL A 55 7.59 4.99 6.03
C VAL A 55 8.55 3.89 5.58
N GLY A 56 9.63 4.27 4.90
CA GLY A 56 10.63 3.37 4.36
C GLY A 56 10.79 3.49 2.85
N ARG A 57 11.60 2.60 2.25
CA ARG A 57 11.90 2.64 0.82
C ARG A 57 11.83 1.25 0.21
N GLY A 58 11.62 1.22 -1.10
CA GLY A 58 11.86 0.03 -1.92
C GLY A 58 10.65 -0.84 -2.18
N ILE A 59 9.47 -0.46 -1.68
CA ILE A 59 8.18 -1.00 -2.13
C ILE A 59 7.89 -0.48 -3.54
N LYS A 60 7.47 -1.38 -4.44
CA LYS A 60 7.19 -1.06 -5.84
C LYS A 60 5.83 -1.61 -6.27
N PRO A 61 5.24 -1.10 -7.36
CA PRO A 61 4.08 -1.74 -7.97
C PRO A 61 4.37 -3.22 -8.24
N ARG A 62 3.38 -4.07 -7.99
CA ARG A 62 3.39 -5.54 -8.07
C ARG A 62 4.14 -6.28 -6.96
N ASP A 63 4.79 -5.57 -6.03
CA ASP A 63 5.25 -6.18 -4.78
C ASP A 63 4.05 -6.61 -3.93
N TYR A 64 4.32 -7.40 -2.89
CA TYR A 64 3.34 -7.88 -1.94
C TYR A 64 3.58 -7.28 -0.56
N ILE A 65 2.51 -6.99 0.17
CA ILE A 65 2.52 -6.59 1.57
C ILE A 65 1.71 -7.60 2.37
N ILE A 66 2.28 -8.09 3.48
CA ILE A 66 1.58 -8.95 4.43
C ILE A 66 1.13 -8.11 5.60
N LEU A 67 -0.17 -8.10 5.89
CA LEU A 67 -0.75 -7.43 7.05
C LEU A 67 -1.36 -8.45 8.01
N ARG A 68 -1.15 -8.24 9.31
CA ARG A 68 -1.83 -9.00 10.35
C ARG A 68 -3.11 -8.30 10.78
N ARG A 69 -4.22 -9.05 10.84
CA ARG A 69 -5.49 -8.62 11.42
C ARG A 69 -5.93 -9.68 12.43
N GLY A 70 -5.69 -9.42 13.71
CA GLY A 70 -5.91 -10.44 14.75
C GLY A 70 -4.98 -11.64 14.53
N SER A 71 -5.56 -12.83 14.41
CA SER A 71 -4.84 -14.07 14.10
C SER A 71 -4.62 -14.31 12.60
N GLU A 72 -5.24 -13.52 11.72
CA GLU A 72 -5.20 -13.72 10.28
C GLU A 72 -4.08 -12.90 9.62
N LEU A 73 -3.43 -13.51 8.63
CA LEU A 73 -2.54 -12.84 7.70
C LEU A 73 -3.27 -12.60 6.38
N SER A 74 -3.26 -11.35 5.93
CA SER A 74 -3.81 -10.95 4.64
C SER A 74 -2.68 -10.52 3.72
N HIS A 75 -2.72 -11.03 2.50
CA HIS A 75 -1.77 -10.68 1.45
C HIS A 75 -2.41 -9.64 0.54
N TYR A 76 -1.64 -8.60 0.24
CA TYR A 76 -2.03 -7.54 -0.67
C TYR A 76 -0.94 -7.36 -1.72
N GLN A 77 -1.33 -7.19 -2.98
CA GLN A 77 -0.43 -6.72 -4.03
C GLN A 77 -0.52 -5.20 -4.14
N VAL A 78 0.63 -4.55 -4.30
CA VAL A 78 0.73 -3.10 -4.55
C VAL A 78 0.29 -2.83 -5.99
N GLU A 79 -0.80 -2.12 -6.19
CA GLU A 79 -1.24 -1.69 -7.51
C GLU A 79 -0.50 -0.41 -7.92
N GLU A 80 -0.48 0.57 -7.03
CA GLU A 80 0.12 1.89 -7.21
C GLU A 80 0.81 2.32 -5.92
N ILE A 81 1.86 3.13 -6.03
CA ILE A 81 2.58 3.70 -4.89
C ILE A 81 3.21 5.03 -5.26
N ASP A 82 3.03 6.01 -4.39
CA ASP A 82 3.64 7.32 -4.44
C ASP A 82 4.61 7.49 -3.27
N TYR A 83 5.77 8.09 -3.54
CA TYR A 83 6.77 8.44 -2.53
C TYR A 83 6.81 9.96 -2.35
N TYR A 84 6.90 10.39 -1.10
CA TYR A 84 6.96 11.78 -0.70
C TYR A 84 8.32 12.10 -0.07
N ALA A 85 8.83 13.29 -0.34
CA ALA A 85 10.11 13.76 0.19
C ALA A 85 9.97 14.44 1.57
N ASP A 86 8.76 14.81 1.97
CA ASP A 86 8.46 15.48 3.23
C ASP A 86 7.13 14.97 3.84
N PRO A 87 7.16 14.25 4.97
CA PRO A 87 8.37 13.76 5.64
C PRO A 87 9.13 12.76 4.75
N PRO A 88 10.46 12.67 4.88
CA PRO A 88 11.28 11.82 4.03
C PRO A 88 10.90 10.35 4.22
N ASP A 89 10.99 9.60 3.12
CA ASP A 89 10.71 8.16 3.07
C ASP A 89 9.26 7.79 3.37
N MET A 90 8.34 8.76 3.35
CA MET A 90 6.93 8.48 3.41
C MET A 90 6.43 8.00 2.05
N TRP A 91 5.50 7.05 2.07
CA TRP A 91 4.83 6.59 0.87
C TRP A 91 3.35 6.33 1.14
N MET A 92 2.55 6.41 0.08
CA MET A 92 1.16 6.00 0.05
C MET A 92 0.95 5.00 -1.08
N ALA A 93 0.29 3.88 -0.79
CA ALA A 93 0.07 2.79 -1.74
C ALA A 93 -1.40 2.40 -1.83
N LEU A 94 -1.84 2.12 -3.06
CA LEU A 94 -3.08 1.40 -3.32
C LEU A 94 -2.80 -0.10 -3.36
N LEU A 95 -3.56 -0.83 -2.58
CA LEU A 95 -3.38 -2.26 -2.35
C LEU A 95 -4.61 -3.03 -2.83
N LYS A 96 -4.38 -4.15 -3.50
CA LYS A 96 -5.40 -5.14 -3.87
C LYS A 96 -5.20 -6.43 -3.11
N LYS A 97 -6.23 -6.92 -2.44
CA LYS A 97 -6.17 -8.18 -1.69
C LYS A 97 -5.92 -9.33 -2.66
N VAL A 98 -4.97 -10.20 -2.33
CA VAL A 98 -4.78 -11.47 -3.00
C VAL A 98 -5.85 -12.42 -2.45
N ILE A 99 -6.74 -12.88 -3.33
CA ILE A 99 -7.74 -13.89 -3.01
C ILE A 99 -7.18 -15.19 -3.56
N ASP A 100 -6.87 -16.13 -2.68
CA ASP A 100 -6.59 -17.49 -3.12
C ASP A 100 -7.91 -18.09 -3.59
N ASN A 101 -8.05 -18.26 -4.91
CA ASN A 101 -9.12 -19.06 -5.47
C ASN A 101 -8.81 -20.52 -5.17
N SER A 102 -9.19 -20.97 -3.98
CA SER A 102 -9.20 -22.40 -3.62
C SER A 102 -10.34 -23.12 -4.33
#